data_AF-A0A1V2MF18-F1
#
_entry.id   AF-A0A1V2MF18-F1
#
_cell.length_a   1.000
_cell.length_b   1.000
_cell.length_c   1.000
_cell.angle_alpha   90.00
_cell.angle_beta   90.00
_cell.angle_gamma   90.00
#
_symmetry.space_group_name_H-M   'P 1'
#
loop_
_entity.id
_entity.type
_entity.pdbx_description
1 polymer ?
#
loop_
_entity_poly.entity_id
_entity_poly.type
_entity_poly.pdbx_seq_one_letter_code
_entity_poly.pdbx_strand_id
1 'polypeptide(L)'
;MKKSKINPIETGKQVRMLFTINNEIFEIPTNIETNGFIQMVLLEEGLAEVLRYFSYIVDFNGNLIRIFINFSRYPHSKYTVEEAKEKDVNYAASLKVKVRLYNKETGEYGQ
;
A
#
# COMPACT_ATOMS: atom_id res chain seq x y z
N MET A 1 2.80 28.40 42.53
CA MET A 1 3.47 28.13 41.24
C MET A 1 4.22 26.82 41.33
N LYS A 2 3.92 25.81 40.51
CA LYS A 2 4.73 24.59 40.44
C LYS A 2 6.09 24.94 39.82
N LYS A 3 7.19 24.68 40.52
CA LYS A 3 8.55 24.89 39.99
C LYS A 3 8.81 23.82 38.92
N SER A 4 9.27 24.26 37.75
CA SER A 4 9.83 23.37 36.71
C SER A 4 11.07 22.67 37.26
N LYS A 5 11.14 21.34 37.13
CA LYS A 5 12.32 20.53 37.47
C LYS A 5 13.05 20.21 36.16
N ILE A 6 14.36 20.44 36.14
CA ILE A 6 15.19 20.16 34.96
C ILE A 6 15.36 18.65 34.85
N ASN A 7 14.93 18.06 33.74
CA ASN A 7 15.01 16.63 33.48
C ASN A 7 15.95 16.37 32.28
N PRO A 8 17.13 15.78 32.48
CA PRO A 8 17.98 15.34 31.37
C PRO A 8 17.34 14.12 30.67
N ILE A 9 17.26 14.15 29.35
CA ILE A 9 16.85 13.03 28.50
C ILE A 9 17.94 12.69 27.48
N GLU A 10 18.16 11.40 27.26
CA GLU A 10 19.05 10.93 26.20
C GLU A 10 18.31 10.93 24.87
N THR A 11 18.89 11.55 23.84
CA THR A 11 18.32 11.59 22.48
C THR A 11 19.40 11.21 21.47
N GLY A 12 19.44 9.93 21.09
CA GLY A 12 20.47 9.40 20.20
C GLY A 12 21.86 9.52 20.82
N LYS A 13 22.71 10.41 20.27
CA LYS A 13 24.09 10.61 20.75
C LYS A 13 24.28 11.80 21.70
N GLN A 14 23.20 12.51 22.07
CA GLN A 14 23.28 13.74 22.86
C GLN A 14 22.29 13.72 24.03
N VAL A 15 22.54 14.54 25.04
CA VAL A 15 21.64 14.76 26.17
C VAL A 15 20.92 16.09 26.00
N ARG A 16 19.59 16.09 26.07
CA ARG A 16 18.74 17.29 26.07
C ARG A 16 18.19 17.56 27.46
N MET A 17 18.18 18.82 27.87
CA MET A 17 17.58 19.24 29.14
C MET A 17 16.14 19.71 28.90
N LEU A 18 15.18 19.04 29.55
CA LEU A 18 13.76 19.43 29.51
C LEU A 18 13.39 20.25 30.75
N PHE A 19 12.50 21.24 30.54
CA PHE A 19 11.99 22.13 31.58
C PHE A 19 10.47 22.02 31.76
N THR A 20 9.84 21.02 31.13
CA THR A 20 8.39 20.79 31.20
C THR A 20 7.96 20.33 32.60
N ILE A 21 6.77 20.76 33.03
CA ILE A 21 6.20 20.40 34.34
C ILE A 21 5.53 19.01 34.28
N ASN A 22 4.93 18.68 33.14
CA ASN A 22 4.29 17.39 32.88
C ASN A 22 5.18 16.58 31.93
N ASN A 23 5.31 15.29 32.20
CA ASN A 23 6.21 14.37 31.51
C ASN A 23 5.45 13.43 30.56
N GLU A 24 4.40 13.93 29.91
CA GLU A 24 3.65 13.19 28.90
C GLU A 24 4.50 13.11 27.63
N ILE A 25 5.31 12.06 27.55
CA ILE A 25 6.08 11.73 26.37
C ILE A 25 5.12 10.94 25.48
N PHE A 26 4.51 11.63 24.51
CA PHE A 26 3.90 10.95 23.38
C PHE A 26 5.02 10.60 22.40
N GLU A 27 5.18 9.32 22.07
CA GLU A 27 6.10 8.93 21.00
C GLU A 27 5.61 9.55 19.70
N ILE A 28 6.48 10.35 19.05
CA ILE A 28 6.16 10.90 17.74
C ILE A 28 6.17 9.73 16.77
N PRO A 29 5.02 9.36 16.16
CA PRO A 29 4.98 8.27 15.20
C PRO A 29 5.93 8.58 14.04
N THR A 30 6.66 7.57 13.57
CA THR A 30 7.64 7.78 12.50
C THR A 30 6.90 7.96 11.17
N ASN A 31 7.26 8.99 10.37
CA ASN A 31 6.65 9.21 9.05
C ASN A 31 6.76 8.00 8.09
N ILE A 32 7.73 7.11 8.33
CA ILE A 32 7.94 5.87 7.58
C ILE A 32 6.78 4.90 7.78
N GLU A 33 6.21 4.84 8.98
CA GLU A 33 5.11 3.94 9.33
C GLU A 33 3.84 4.31 8.57
N THR A 34 3.56 5.60 8.42
CA THR A 34 2.41 6.08 7.63
C THR A 34 2.51 5.67 6.17
N ASN A 35 3.70 5.78 5.56
CA ASN A 35 3.91 5.41 4.17
C ASN A 35 3.88 3.89 3.94
N GLY A 36 4.37 3.11 4.91
CA GLY A 36 4.26 1.64 4.90
C GLY A 36 2.80 1.19 5.04
N PHE A 37 2.07 1.81 5.97
CA PHE A 37 0.67 1.51 6.23
C PHE A 37 -0.22 1.77 5.01
N ILE A 38 -0.07 2.92 4.34
CA ILE A 38 -0.83 3.24 3.12
C ILE A 38 -0.56 2.22 2.01
N GLN A 39 0.71 1.80 1.82
CA GLN A 39 1.05 0.79 0.82
C GLN A 39 0.44 -0.58 1.15
N MET A 40 0.42 -0.97 2.43
CA MET A 40 -0.18 -2.21 2.88
C MET A 40 -1.69 -2.23 2.58
N VAL A 41 -2.43 -1.19 3.00
CA VAL A 41 -3.87 -1.06 2.76
C VAL A 41 -4.20 -1.05 1.26
N LEU A 42 -3.39 -0.36 0.46
CA LEU A 42 -3.56 -0.35 -0.99
C LEU A 42 -3.42 -1.75 -1.61
N LEU A 43 -2.45 -2.52 -1.15
CA LEU A 43 -2.16 -3.87 -1.67
C LEU A 43 -3.16 -4.92 -1.18
N GLU A 44 -3.69 -4.78 0.03
CA GLU A 44 -4.63 -5.73 0.63
C GLU A 44 -6.07 -5.49 0.14
N GLU A 45 -6.53 -4.23 0.13
CA GLU A 45 -7.94 -3.91 -0.08
C GLU A 45 -8.16 -2.95 -1.25
N GLY A 46 -7.33 -1.91 -1.37
CA GLY A 46 -7.55 -0.84 -2.34
C GLY A 46 -7.54 -1.33 -3.79
N LEU A 47 -6.60 -2.20 -4.14
CA LEU A 47 -6.53 -2.73 -5.50
C LEU A 47 -7.73 -3.63 -5.83
N ALA A 48 -8.21 -4.41 -4.85
CA ALA A 48 -9.39 -5.25 -5.03
C ALA A 48 -10.65 -4.41 -5.25
N GLU A 49 -10.79 -3.32 -4.50
CA GLU A 49 -11.89 -2.37 -4.61
C GLU A 49 -11.92 -1.70 -5.99
N VAL A 50 -10.80 -1.15 -6.43
CA VAL A 50 -10.68 -0.51 -7.74
C VAL A 50 -10.99 -1.49 -8.86
N LEU A 51 -10.46 -2.72 -8.79
CA LEU A 51 -10.75 -3.74 -9.80
C LEU A 51 -12.25 -4.11 -9.84
N ARG A 52 -12.90 -4.26 -8.67
CA ARG A 52 -14.35 -4.51 -8.59
C ARG A 52 -15.17 -3.37 -9.18
N TYR A 53 -14.77 -2.12 -8.93
CA TYR A 53 -15.44 -0.95 -9.50
C TYR A 53 -15.43 -0.97 -11.03
N PHE A 54 -14.33 -1.42 -11.65
CA PHE A 54 -14.20 -1.53 -13.10
C PHE A 54 -14.70 -2.87 -13.70
N SER A 55 -15.31 -3.76 -12.92
CA SER A 55 -15.78 -5.08 -13.38
C SER A 55 -17.04 -5.07 -14.25
N TYR A 56 -17.62 -3.91 -14.56
CA TYR A 56 -18.76 -3.81 -15.46
C TYR A 56 -18.37 -3.10 -16.75
N ILE A 57 -17.49 -3.74 -17.51
CA ILE A 57 -17.12 -3.28 -18.85
C ILE A 57 -17.89 -4.12 -19.85
N VAL A 58 -18.73 -3.45 -20.63
CA VAL A 58 -19.61 -4.06 -21.62
C VAL A 58 -19.05 -3.80 -23.01
N ASP A 59 -19.16 -4.78 -23.90
CA ASP A 59 -18.83 -4.61 -25.32
C ASP A 59 -19.81 -3.69 -26.05
N PHE A 60 -19.48 -3.35 -27.30
CA PHE A 60 -20.30 -2.44 -28.12
C PHE A 60 -21.72 -2.96 -28.36
N ASN A 61 -21.89 -4.28 -28.50
CA ASN A 61 -23.18 -4.91 -28.76
C ASN A 61 -24.00 -5.14 -27.49
N GLY A 62 -23.43 -4.94 -26.31
CA GLY A 62 -24.12 -5.13 -25.04
C GLY A 62 -24.14 -6.57 -24.52
N ASN A 63 -23.52 -7.51 -25.23
CA ASN A 63 -23.64 -8.96 -25.03
C ASN A 63 -22.56 -9.56 -24.12
N LEU A 64 -21.37 -8.96 -24.09
CA LEU A 64 -20.23 -9.47 -23.32
C LEU A 64 -19.93 -8.52 -22.16
N ILE A 65 -19.82 -9.07 -20.94
CA ILE A 65 -19.44 -8.33 -19.74
C ILE A 65 -18.12 -8.87 -19.21
N ARG A 66 -17.13 -8.00 -18.99
CA ARG A 66 -15.83 -8.37 -18.44
C ARG A 66 -15.77 -8.10 -16.93
N ILE A 67 -15.59 -9.16 -16.15
CA ILE A 67 -15.60 -9.13 -14.67
C ILE A 67 -14.21 -9.46 -14.13
N PHE A 68 -13.67 -8.61 -13.26
CA PHE A 68 -12.45 -8.88 -12.51
C PHE A 68 -12.77 -9.70 -11.24
N ILE A 69 -12.11 -10.85 -11.08
CA ILE A 69 -12.41 -11.80 -10.00
C ILE A 69 -11.39 -11.65 -8.87
N ASN A 70 -10.12 -11.61 -9.24
CA ASN A 70 -9.02 -11.66 -8.28
C ASN A 70 -7.73 -11.11 -8.92
N PHE A 71 -6.73 -10.82 -8.11
CA PHE A 71 -5.38 -10.53 -8.56
C PHE A 71 -4.36 -11.29 -7.71
N SER A 72 -3.16 -11.46 -8.25
CA SER A 72 -2.02 -11.99 -7.53
C SER A 72 -0.77 -11.21 -7.89
N ARG A 73 0.10 -10.99 -6.92
CA ARG A 73 1.40 -10.35 -7.10
C ARG A 73 2.49 -11.40 -7.06
N TYR A 74 3.52 -11.24 -7.88
CA TYR A 74 4.75 -12.01 -7.71
C TYR A 74 5.40 -11.65 -6.37
N PRO A 75 5.88 -12.63 -5.60
CA PRO A 75 6.44 -12.38 -4.27
C PRO A 75 7.66 -11.45 -4.33
N HIS A 76 8.44 -11.55 -5.40
CA HIS A 76 9.68 -10.79 -5.60
C HIS A 76 9.65 -9.95 -6.88
N SER A 77 10.37 -8.84 -6.85
CA SER A 77 10.71 -8.05 -8.03
C SER A 77 11.68 -8.83 -8.92
N LYS A 78 11.77 -8.44 -10.19
CA LYS A 78 12.71 -9.04 -11.14
C LYS A 78 14.18 -8.73 -10.81
N TYR A 79 14.44 -7.59 -10.19
CA TYR A 79 15.77 -7.07 -9.84
C TYR A 79 15.79 -6.66 -8.37
N THR A 80 16.96 -6.71 -7.72
CA THR A 80 17.14 -6.06 -6.42
C THR A 80 17.16 -4.54 -6.55
N VAL A 81 17.14 -3.81 -5.43
CA VAL A 81 17.20 -2.34 -5.45
C VAL A 81 18.54 -1.87 -6.01
N GLU A 82 19.64 -2.54 -5.68
CA GLU A 82 20.98 -2.22 -6.21
C GLU A 82 21.04 -2.46 -7.71
N GLU A 83 20.61 -3.64 -8.17
CA GLU A 83 20.61 -3.97 -9.60
C GLU A 83 19.72 -3.03 -10.42
N ALA A 84 18.57 -2.64 -9.87
CA ALA A 84 17.65 -1.71 -10.53
C ALA A 84 18.30 -0.33 -10.73
N LYS A 85 19.06 0.15 -9.73
CA LYS A 85 19.81 1.41 -9.81
C LYS A 85 20.97 1.32 -10.80
N GLU A 86 21.74 0.22 -10.77
CA GLU A 86 22.88 0.04 -11.66
C GLU A 86 22.49 -0.08 -13.13
N LYS A 87 21.37 -0.77 -13.40
CA LYS A 87 20.88 -1.03 -14.76
C LYS A 87 19.94 0.07 -15.29
N ASP A 88 19.67 1.10 -14.49
CA ASP A 88 18.70 2.16 -14.77
C ASP A 88 17.31 1.60 -15.19
N VAL A 89 16.79 0.66 -14.39
CA VAL A 89 15.49 0.01 -14.59
C VAL A 89 14.58 0.15 -13.38
N ASN A 90 13.28 -0.09 -13.57
CA ASN A 90 12.29 0.00 -12.50
C ASN A 90 12.37 -1.19 -11.53
N TYR A 91 12.40 -0.90 -10.23
CA TYR A 91 12.18 -1.88 -9.16
C TYR A 91 10.68 -2.15 -9.00
N ALA A 92 10.20 -3.23 -9.62
CA ALA A 92 8.77 -3.58 -9.61
C ALA A 92 8.55 -5.10 -9.56
N ALA A 93 7.41 -5.51 -8.99
CA ALA A 93 6.92 -6.88 -9.00
C ALA A 93 5.72 -7.00 -9.94
N SER A 94 5.64 -8.10 -10.69
CA SER A 94 4.55 -8.34 -11.64
C SER A 94 3.22 -8.55 -10.92
N LEU A 95 2.16 -7.91 -11.43
CA LEU A 95 0.78 -8.11 -11.01
C LEU A 95 0.02 -8.90 -12.09
N LYS A 96 -0.67 -9.96 -11.70
CA LYS A 96 -1.55 -10.76 -12.55
C LYS A 96 -2.98 -10.56 -12.09
N VAL A 97 -3.90 -10.36 -13.02
CA VAL A 97 -5.33 -10.20 -12.72
C VAL A 97 -6.11 -11.32 -13.40
N LYS A 98 -6.98 -11.98 -12.64
CA LYS A 98 -7.89 -13.01 -13.13
C LYS A 98 -9.20 -12.35 -13.54
N VAL A 99 -9.54 -12.54 -14.81
CA VAL A 99 -10.73 -11.96 -15.45
C VAL A 99 -11.67 -13.10 -15.83
N ARG A 100 -12.96 -12.81 -15.92
CA ARG A 100 -13.98 -13.65 -16.56
C ARG A 100 -14.73 -12.83 -17.57
N LEU A 101 -15.15 -13.48 -18.64
CA LEU A 101 -16.05 -12.91 -19.63
C LEU A 101 -17.42 -13.56 -19.47
N TYR A 102 -18.44 -12.77 -19.18
CA TYR A 102 -19.82 -13.24 -19.11
C TYR A 102 -20.52 -12.95 -20.43
N ASN A 103 -21.02 -14.00 -21.10
CA ASN A 103 -21.83 -13.86 -22.30
C ASN A 103 -23.31 -13.86 -21.90
N LYS A 104 -24.00 -12.74 -22.14
CA LYS A 104 -25.44 -12.60 -21.86
C LYS A 104 -26.32 -13.46 -22.76
N GLU A 105 -25.87 -13.75 -23.98
CA GLU A 105 -26.65 -14.51 -24.96
C GLU A 105 -26.71 -16.00 -24.58
N THR A 106 -25.57 -16.57 -24.14
CA THR A 106 -25.50 -17.99 -23.73
C THR A 106 -25.71 -18.18 -22.23
N GLY A 107 -25.56 -17.12 -21.43
CA GLY A 107 -25.59 -17.19 -19.97
C GLY A 107 -24.33 -17.81 -19.35
N GLU A 108 -23.27 -18.01 -20.13
CA GLU A 108 -22.06 -18.71 -19.70
C GLU A 108 -20.92 -17.76 -19.33
N TYR A 109 -20.02 -18.25 -18.47
CA TYR A 109 -18.77 -17.57 -18.13
C TYR A 109 -17.60 -18.21 -18.88
N GLY A 110 -17.00 -17.46 -19.80
CA GLY A 110 -15.72 -17.78 -20.43
C GLY A 110 -14.54 -17.52 -19.49
N GLN A 111 -13.45 -18.27 -19.70
CA GLN A 111 -12.16 -18.03 -19.04
C GLN A 111 -11.41 -16.84 -19.63
#